data_AF-A0A830E6U5-F1
#
_entry.id   AF-A0A830E6U5-F1
#
_cell.length_a   1.000
_cell.length_b   1.000
_cell.length_c   1.000
_cell.angle_alpha   90.00
_cell.angle_beta   90.00
_cell.angle_gamma   90.00
#
_symmetry.space_group_name_H-M   'P 1'
#
loop_
_entity.id
_entity.type
_entity.pdbx_description
1 polymer ?
#
loop_
_entity_poly.entity_id
_entity_poly.type
_entity_poly.pdbx_seq_one_letter_code
_entity_poly.pdbx_strand_id
1 'polypeptide(L)'
;MTDDPSADTLESGVPTVTCTRCGREWDLDFELEELYAGNQAVEQFALDHERHTGHFPDDVTPWTVDCRQCPDGDQYLEERPARRWAKVHARHTNHTVELQPPTGGDSTEQINAE
;
A
#
# COMPACT_ATOMS: atom_id res chain seq x y z
N MET A 1 21.23 -41.83 -5.75
CA MET A 1 19.87 -41.38 -5.44
C MET A 1 20.03 -39.92 -5.11
N THR A 2 19.72 -39.06 -6.07
CA THR A 2 19.96 -37.61 -5.98
C THR A 2 18.88 -37.01 -5.10
N ASP A 3 19.33 -36.37 -4.02
CA ASP A 3 18.55 -35.47 -3.19
C ASP A 3 18.36 -34.17 -4.00
N ASP A 4 17.12 -33.91 -4.42
CA ASP A 4 16.72 -32.65 -5.04
C ASP A 4 15.46 -32.16 -4.31
N PRO A 5 15.61 -31.32 -3.27
CA PRO A 5 14.50 -30.59 -2.67
C PRO A 5 14.40 -29.23 -3.34
N SER A 6 14.01 -29.16 -4.60
CA SER A 6 13.81 -27.89 -5.29
C SER A 6 12.62 -27.93 -6.23
N ALA A 7 11.47 -28.36 -5.72
CA ALA A 7 10.20 -28.27 -6.43
C ALA A 7 8.96 -28.36 -5.50
N ASP A 8 8.86 -27.54 -4.43
CA ASP A 8 7.58 -27.47 -3.68
C ASP A 8 7.32 -26.15 -2.91
N THR A 9 8.00 -25.04 -3.20
CA THR A 9 7.78 -23.76 -2.49
C THR A 9 6.75 -22.86 -3.19
N LEU A 10 5.86 -23.41 -4.02
CA LEU A 10 4.83 -22.64 -4.73
C LEU A 10 3.38 -23.05 -4.36
N GLU A 11 3.19 -23.81 -3.27
CA GLU A 11 1.86 -24.17 -2.74
C GLU A 11 1.53 -23.51 -1.39
N SER A 12 2.41 -22.67 -0.86
CA SER A 12 2.05 -21.73 0.21
C SER A 12 1.16 -20.66 -0.42
N GLY A 13 -0.13 -20.58 -0.10
CA GLY A 13 -1.00 -19.47 -0.55
C GLY A 13 -0.62 -18.11 0.05
N VAL A 14 0.65 -17.94 0.44
CA VAL A 14 1.25 -16.80 1.09
C VAL A 14 1.72 -15.85 0.00
N PRO A 15 1.29 -14.57 0.02
CA PRO A 15 1.74 -13.58 -0.94
C PRO A 15 3.23 -13.28 -0.74
N THR A 16 3.93 -13.07 -1.85
CA THR A 16 5.35 -12.68 -1.87
C THR A 16 5.48 -11.25 -2.38
N VAL A 17 6.37 -10.48 -1.78
CA VAL A 17 6.67 -9.10 -2.16
C VAL A 17 8.15 -8.97 -2.52
N THR A 18 8.43 -8.37 -3.66
CA THR A 18 9.79 -8.15 -4.17
C THR A 18 10.13 -6.67 -4.14
N CYS A 19 11.38 -6.32 -3.82
CA CYS A 19 11.89 -4.96 -3.95
C CYS A 19 13.27 -4.96 -4.59
N THR A 20 13.33 -4.56 -5.85
CA THR A 20 14.53 -4.47 -6.67
C THR A 20 15.50 -3.42 -6.10
N ARG A 21 14.98 -2.36 -5.47
CA ARG A 21 15.79 -1.33 -4.82
C ARG A 21 16.55 -1.85 -3.60
N CYS A 22 15.93 -2.76 -2.84
CA CYS A 22 16.58 -3.45 -1.72
C CYS A 22 17.31 -4.74 -2.14
N GLY A 23 17.07 -5.23 -3.35
CA GLY A 23 17.62 -6.49 -3.87
C GLY A 23 17.15 -7.71 -3.08
N ARG A 24 15.92 -7.67 -2.55
CA ARG A 24 15.35 -8.72 -1.68
C ARG A 24 13.90 -9.01 -2.01
N GLU A 25 13.49 -10.20 -1.62
CA GLU A 25 12.14 -10.73 -1.73
C GLU A 25 11.75 -11.30 -0.37
N TRP A 26 10.48 -11.14 -0.01
CA TRP A 26 9.93 -11.57 1.28
C TRP A 26 8.62 -12.32 1.06
N ASP A 27 8.49 -13.47 1.68
CA ASP A 27 7.22 -14.15 1.86
C ASP A 27 6.50 -13.55 3.07
N LEU A 28 5.21 -13.20 2.91
CA LEU A 28 4.43 -12.51 3.92
C LEU A 28 3.84 -13.43 5.00
N ASP A 29 4.55 -14.51 5.31
CA ASP A 29 4.15 -15.52 6.30
C ASP A 29 4.05 -14.90 7.69
N PHE A 30 5.03 -14.06 8.05
CA PHE A 30 5.04 -13.29 9.30
C PHE A 30 3.84 -12.34 9.41
N GLU A 31 3.55 -11.58 8.35
CA GLU A 31 2.43 -10.64 8.33
C GLU A 31 1.08 -11.35 8.43
N LEU A 32 0.95 -12.53 7.82
CA LEU A 32 -0.27 -13.32 7.87
C LEU A 32 -0.48 -14.04 9.20
N GLU A 33 0.57 -14.70 9.70
CA GLU A 33 0.46 -15.59 10.87
C GLU A 33 0.70 -14.87 12.19
N GLU A 34 1.68 -13.97 12.26
CA GLU A 34 2.06 -13.28 13.50
C GLU A 34 1.33 -11.94 13.67
N LEU A 35 1.16 -11.17 12.59
CA LEU A 35 0.43 -9.89 12.63
C LEU A 35 -1.07 -10.03 12.34
N TYR A 36 -1.54 -11.22 11.94
CA TYR A 36 -2.93 -11.50 11.59
C TYR A 36 -3.51 -10.52 10.56
N ALA A 37 -2.66 -10.00 9.64
CA ALA A 37 -3.06 -8.97 8.69
C ALA A 37 -4.06 -9.48 7.64
N GLY A 38 -4.12 -10.81 7.42
CA GLY A 38 -5.02 -11.44 6.46
C GLY A 38 -4.89 -10.82 5.07
N ASN A 39 -6.03 -10.41 4.48
CA ASN A 39 -6.05 -9.79 3.14
C ASN A 39 -5.30 -8.45 3.05
N GLN A 40 -4.89 -7.86 4.18
CA GLN A 40 -4.14 -6.60 4.24
C GLN A 40 -2.63 -6.80 4.45
N ALA A 41 -2.12 -8.04 4.42
CA ALA A 41 -0.69 -8.31 4.64
C ALA A 41 0.22 -7.52 3.68
N VAL A 42 -0.11 -7.49 2.38
CA VAL A 42 0.64 -6.71 1.38
C VAL A 42 0.58 -5.21 1.67
N GLU A 43 -0.57 -4.69 2.10
CA GLU A 43 -0.72 -3.28 2.45
C GLU A 43 0.10 -2.90 3.67
N GLN A 44 0.04 -3.69 4.73
CA GLN A 44 0.82 -3.45 5.94
C GLN A 44 2.32 -3.52 5.65
N PHE A 45 2.77 -4.55 4.92
CA PHE A 45 4.16 -4.68 4.52
C PHE A 45 4.63 -3.48 3.70
N ALA A 46 3.86 -3.09 2.68
CA ALA A 46 4.26 -2.00 1.79
C ALA A 46 4.34 -0.65 2.51
N LEU A 47 3.38 -0.34 3.38
CA LEU A 47 3.40 0.89 4.18
C LEU A 47 4.53 0.87 5.21
N ASP A 48 4.79 -0.26 5.87
CA ASP A 48 5.90 -0.38 6.81
C ASP A 48 7.26 -0.27 6.11
N HIS A 49 7.42 -0.96 4.98
CA HIS A 49 8.61 -0.91 4.15
C HIS A 49 8.89 0.51 3.66
N GLU A 50 7.88 1.26 3.22
CA GLU A 50 8.03 2.67 2.85
C GLU A 50 8.46 3.53 4.04
N ARG A 51 7.86 3.34 5.21
CA ARG A 51 8.24 4.11 6.42
C ARG A 51 9.67 3.84 6.88
N HIS A 52 10.19 2.63 6.66
CA HIS A 52 11.55 2.26 7.04
C HIS A 52 12.60 2.55 5.96
N THR A 53 12.23 2.50 4.69
CA THR A 53 13.18 2.57 3.56
C THR A 53 13.01 3.79 2.65
N GLY A 54 11.93 4.56 2.84
CA GLY A 54 11.57 5.73 2.05
C GLY A 54 11.11 5.43 0.62
N HIS A 55 10.73 4.18 0.32
CA HIS A 55 10.18 3.79 -0.98
C HIS A 55 9.25 2.59 -0.85
N PHE A 56 8.29 2.45 -1.77
CA PHE A 56 7.46 1.26 -1.87
C PHE A 56 8.21 0.09 -2.55
N PRO A 57 7.84 -1.17 -2.23
CA PRO A 57 8.29 -2.33 -2.97
C PRO A 57 7.83 -2.30 -4.43
N ASP A 58 8.35 -3.22 -5.24
CA ASP A 58 8.08 -3.25 -6.68
C ASP A 58 6.59 -3.48 -6.94
N ASP A 59 6.09 -2.92 -8.04
CA ASP A 59 4.67 -2.96 -8.45
C ASP A 59 3.66 -2.42 -7.44
N VAL A 60 4.10 -1.88 -6.30
CA VAL A 60 3.26 -1.19 -5.34
C VAL A 60 3.36 0.30 -5.55
N THR A 61 2.25 0.90 -5.94
CA THR A 61 2.09 2.36 -5.95
C THR A 61 0.83 2.70 -5.16
N PRO A 62 0.89 3.60 -4.18
CA PRO A 62 -0.29 3.92 -3.38
C PRO A 62 -1.18 4.95 -4.07
N TRP A 63 -2.43 4.97 -3.66
CA TRP A 63 -3.26 6.17 -3.68
C TRP A 63 -2.74 7.17 -2.66
N THR A 64 -2.54 8.41 -3.07
CA THR A 64 -2.12 9.48 -2.17
C THR A 64 -3.27 10.45 -1.97
N VAL A 65 -3.54 10.82 -0.71
CA VAL A 65 -4.43 11.93 -0.36
C VAL A 65 -3.61 13.06 0.22
N ASP A 66 -3.72 14.24 -0.39
CA ASP A 66 -3.00 15.44 0.01
C ASP A 66 -3.97 16.59 0.24
N CYS A 67 -3.96 17.16 1.44
CA CYS A 67 -4.77 18.33 1.72
C CYS A 67 -4.00 19.60 1.35
N ARG A 68 -4.56 20.43 0.48
CA ARG A 68 -3.89 21.67 0.02
C ARG A 68 -3.71 22.72 1.11
N GLN A 69 -4.36 22.54 2.26
CA GLN A 69 -4.53 23.56 3.29
C GLN A 69 -3.94 23.18 4.64
N CYS A 70 -3.61 21.90 4.86
CA CYS A 70 -2.96 21.46 6.09
C CYS A 70 -1.82 20.48 5.75
N PRO A 71 -0.85 20.28 6.64
CA PRO A 71 0.21 19.31 6.42
C PRO A 71 -0.27 17.85 6.52
N ASP A 72 -1.58 17.61 6.65
CA ASP A 72 -2.13 16.26 6.70
C ASP A 72 -2.26 15.69 5.28
N GLY A 73 -1.83 14.44 5.16
CA GLY A 73 -1.97 13.60 3.99
C GLY A 73 -1.72 12.16 4.41
N ASP A 74 -2.11 11.23 3.55
CA ASP A 74 -2.02 9.81 3.85
C ASP A 74 -1.91 8.98 2.57
N GLN A 75 -1.49 7.73 2.70
CA GLN A 75 -1.24 6.82 1.58
C GLN A 75 -1.97 5.50 1.81
N TYR A 76 -2.63 4.98 0.77
CA TYR A 76 -3.44 3.76 0.84
C TYR A 76 -3.17 2.89 -0.39
N LEU A 77 -3.28 1.57 -0.28
CA LEU A 77 -3.15 0.70 -1.47
C LEU A 77 -4.48 0.53 -2.23
N GLU A 78 -5.59 0.94 -1.64
CA GLU A 78 -6.92 0.88 -2.25
C GLU A 78 -7.58 2.26 -2.40
N GLU A 79 -8.32 2.49 -3.49
CA GLU A 79 -9.04 3.75 -3.73
C GLU A 79 -10.07 4.04 -2.63
N ARG A 80 -10.81 3.02 -2.21
CA ARG A 80 -11.96 3.16 -1.29
C ARG A 80 -11.56 3.80 0.05
N PRO A 81 -10.54 3.31 0.78
CA PRO A 81 -10.09 3.96 2.00
C PRO A 81 -9.52 5.36 1.75
N ALA A 82 -8.73 5.57 0.68
CA ALA A 82 -8.21 6.90 0.32
C ALA A 82 -9.34 7.92 0.11
N ARG A 83 -10.31 7.58 -0.74
CA ARG A 83 -11.46 8.44 -1.05
C ARG A 83 -12.35 8.67 0.16
N ARG A 84 -12.51 7.67 1.03
CA ARG A 84 -13.23 7.84 2.30
C ARG A 84 -12.53 8.85 3.20
N TRP A 85 -11.21 8.76 3.35
CA TRP A 85 -10.42 9.72 4.12
C TRP A 85 -10.63 11.13 3.56
N ALA A 86 -10.46 11.31 2.24
CA ALA A 86 -10.60 12.61 1.58
C ALA A 86 -11.97 13.24 1.80
N LYS A 87 -13.06 12.47 1.64
CA LYS A 87 -14.43 12.96 1.88
C LYS A 87 -14.67 13.35 3.33
N VAL A 88 -14.21 12.53 4.28
CA VAL A 88 -14.38 12.82 5.71
C VAL A 88 -13.56 14.04 6.11
N HIS A 89 -12.32 14.14 5.65
CA HIS A 89 -11.45 15.29 5.91
C HIS A 89 -12.05 16.57 5.36
N ALA A 90 -12.44 16.58 4.07
CA ALA A 90 -13.05 17.73 3.43
C ALA A 90 -14.31 18.19 4.18
N ARG A 91 -15.20 17.26 4.56
CA ARG A 91 -16.41 17.59 5.32
C ARG A 91 -16.14 18.22 6.70
N HIS A 92 -15.10 17.78 7.40
CA HIS A 92 -14.81 18.29 8.75
C HIS A 92 -14.05 19.61 8.75
N THR A 93 -13.20 19.83 7.75
CA THR A 93 -12.28 20.97 7.70
C THR A 93 -12.71 22.04 6.70
N ASN A 94 -13.64 21.70 5.82
CA ASN A 94 -13.98 22.49 4.65
C ASN A 94 -12.79 22.72 3.70
N HIS A 95 -11.79 21.84 3.74
CA HIS A 95 -10.62 21.87 2.88
C HIS A 95 -10.83 21.08 1.58
N THR A 96 -10.09 21.46 0.55
CA THR A 96 -9.94 20.72 -0.70
C THR A 96 -8.82 19.70 -0.55
N VAL A 97 -9.15 18.44 -0.80
CA VAL A 97 -8.23 17.31 -0.80
C VAL A 97 -7.99 16.84 -2.23
N GLU A 98 -6.74 16.65 -2.60
CA GLU A 98 -6.35 15.99 -3.84
C GLU A 98 -6.25 14.48 -3.61
N LEU A 99 -7.01 13.71 -4.39
CA LEU A 99 -6.92 12.26 -4.44
C LEU A 99 -6.13 11.88 -5.70
N GLN A 100 -4.91 11.40 -5.50
CA GLN A 100 -4.02 10.98 -6.57
C GLN A 100 -4.05 9.45 -6.69
N PRO A 101 -4.35 8.91 -7.89
CA PRO A 101 -4.25 7.49 -8.13
C PRO A 101 -2.78 7.02 -8.19
N PRO A 102 -2.55 5.70 -8.07
CA PRO A 102 -1.25 5.10 -8.34
C PRO A 102 -0.73 5.48 -9.73
N THR A 103 0.60 5.50 -9.88
CA THR A 103 1.27 5.86 -11.14
C THR A 103 0.73 4.98 -12.28
N GLY A 104 0.09 5.61 -13.28
CA GLY A 104 -0.60 4.93 -14.38
C GLY A 104 -2.12 4.89 -14.30
N GLY A 105 -2.73 5.41 -13.23
CA GLY A 105 -4.16 5.63 -13.11
C GLY A 105 -4.66 6.94 -13.75
N ASP A 106 -5.95 7.23 -13.54
CA ASP A 106 -6.64 8.45 -14.02
C ASP A 106 -6.00 9.76 -13.52
N SER A 107 -6.55 10.91 -13.93
CA SER A 107 -6.10 12.21 -13.44
C SER A 107 -6.42 12.40 -11.96
N THR A 108 -5.59 13.17 -11.25
CA THR A 108 -5.84 13.61 -9.87
C THR A 108 -7.24 14.21 -9.72
N GLU A 109 -8.00 13.71 -8.75
CA GLU A 109 -9.34 14.21 -8.43
C GLU A 109 -9.27 15.21 -7.27
N GLN A 110 -10.11 16.26 -7.31
CA GLN A 110 -10.28 17.18 -6.19
C GLN A 110 -11.59 16.90 -5.47
N ILE A 111 -11.50 16.66 -4.17
CA ILE A 111 -12.64 16.40 -3.28
C ILE A 111 -12.79 17.61 -2.35
N ASN A 112 -13.99 18.18 -2.34
CA ASN A 112 -14.35 19.34 -1.51
C ASN A 112 -15.40 18.93 -0.48
N ALA A 113 -15.67 19.82 0.49
CA ALA A 113 -16.82 19.65 1.38
C ALA A 113 -18.12 19.74 0.57
N GLU A 114 -18.93 18.69 0.64
CA GLU A 114 -20.31 18.65 0.13
C GLU A 114 -21.30 19.20 1.17
#